data_AF-A0A2S6M9X3-F1
#
_entry.id   AF-A0A2S6M9X3-F1
#
_cell.length_a   1.000
_cell.length_b   1.000
_cell.length_c   1.000
_cell.angle_alpha   90.00
_cell.angle_beta   90.00
_cell.angle_gamma   90.00
#
_symmetry.space_group_name_H-M   'P 1'
#
loop_
_entity.id
_entity.type
_entity.pdbx_description
1 polymer ?
#
loop_
_entity_poly.entity_id
_entity_poly.type
_entity_poly.pdbx_seq_one_letter_code
_entity_poly.pdbx_strand_id
1 'polypeptide(L)'
;MTKAENRAAAKAWHDERMRQRAEDARAEAVAADLAELGRLRHYLVFGRKDGRADRDKLMNAIDDYVEEMTGDRTKLHAQGSSIGA
;
A
#
# COMPACT_ATOMS: atom_id res chain seq x y z
N MET A 1 42.32 12.44 3.00
CA MET A 1 41.36 11.71 2.15
C MET A 1 41.95 11.57 0.76
N THR A 2 42.10 10.37 0.24
CA THR A 2 42.69 10.10 -1.07
C THR A 2 41.67 10.27 -2.20
N LYS A 3 42.14 10.44 -3.43
CA LYS A 3 41.28 10.50 -4.63
C LYS A 3 40.44 9.23 -4.83
N ALA A 4 40.91 8.09 -4.31
CA ALA A 4 40.17 6.83 -4.33
C ALA A 4 39.04 6.83 -3.29
N GLU A 5 39.32 7.30 -2.07
CA GLU A 5 38.32 7.42 -0.99
C GLU A 5 37.19 8.38 -1.36
N ASN A 6 37.51 9.53 -1.96
CA ASN A 6 36.50 10.50 -2.38
C ASN A 6 35.58 9.92 -3.49
N ARG A 7 36.16 9.17 -4.45
CA ARG A 7 35.38 8.47 -5.49
C ARG A 7 34.49 7.36 -4.91
N ALA A 8 35.00 6.60 -3.93
CA ALA A 8 34.21 5.57 -3.25
C ALA A 8 33.04 6.18 -2.47
N ALA A 9 33.27 7.28 -1.75
CA ALA A 9 32.23 8.00 -1.01
C ALA A 9 31.15 8.56 -1.95
N ALA A 10 31.55 9.17 -3.07
CA ALA A 10 30.61 9.69 -4.07
C ALA A 10 29.75 8.57 -4.69
N LYS A 11 30.35 7.40 -4.97
CA LYS A 11 29.62 6.24 -5.47
C LYS A 11 28.63 5.69 -4.44
N ALA A 12 29.05 5.52 -3.20
CA ALA A 12 28.17 5.04 -2.12
C ALA A 12 26.97 5.97 -1.91
N TRP A 13 27.20 7.29 -1.91
CA TRP A 13 26.13 8.28 -1.82
C TRP A 13 25.16 8.21 -2.99
N HIS A 14 25.67 8.05 -4.22
CA HIS A 14 24.82 7.90 -5.41
C HIS A 14 23.98 6.61 -5.33
N ASP A 15 24.57 5.49 -4.95
CA ASP A 15 23.88 4.21 -4.84
C ASP A 15 22.78 4.26 -3.77
N GLU A 16 23.05 4.90 -2.62
CA GLU A 16 22.06 5.14 -1.56
C GLU A 16 20.89 6.00 -2.08
N ARG A 17 21.22 7.11 -2.76
CA ARG A 17 20.20 8.00 -3.33
C ARG A 17 19.30 7.29 -4.35
N MET A 18 19.86 6.38 -5.14
CA MET A 18 19.08 5.60 -6.10
C MET A 18 18.21 4.55 -5.41
N ARG A 19 18.67 3.94 -4.32
CA ARG A 19 17.86 3.05 -3.48
C ARG A 19 16.68 3.80 -2.87
N GLN A 20 16.90 4.96 -2.25
CA GLN A 20 15.83 5.77 -1.68
C GLN A 20 14.76 6.12 -2.73
N ARG A 21 15.16 6.53 -3.93
CA ARG A 21 14.20 6.85 -5.00
C ARG A 21 13.38 5.64 -5.44
N ALA A 22 13.97 4.46 -5.46
CA ALA A 22 13.25 3.23 -5.79
C ALA A 22 12.25 2.86 -4.69
N GLU A 23 12.63 3.07 -3.43
CA GLU A 23 11.73 2.89 -2.27
C GLU A 23 10.58 3.89 -2.30
N ASP A 24 10.84 5.17 -2.59
CA ASP A 24 9.82 6.21 -2.73
C ASP A 24 8.83 5.87 -3.86
N ALA A 25 9.34 5.48 -5.03
CA ALA A 25 8.50 5.06 -6.15
C ALA A 25 7.65 3.82 -5.82
N ARG A 26 8.20 2.85 -5.07
CA ARG A 26 7.44 1.70 -4.58
C ARG A 26 6.35 2.14 -3.60
N ALA A 27 6.66 3.05 -2.69
CA ALA A 27 5.71 3.57 -1.71
C ALA A 27 4.56 4.32 -2.39
N GLU A 28 4.85 5.13 -3.40
CA GLU A 28 3.83 5.81 -4.22
C GLU A 28 2.93 4.81 -4.96
N ALA A 29 3.51 3.77 -5.56
CA ALA A 29 2.75 2.71 -6.22
C ALA A 29 1.82 1.97 -5.25
N VAL A 30 2.32 1.57 -4.08
CA VAL A 30 1.51 0.92 -3.03
C VAL A 30 0.40 1.85 -2.55
N ALA A 31 0.67 3.15 -2.37
CA ALA A 31 -0.35 4.11 -1.97
C ALA A 31 -1.47 4.26 -3.02
N ALA A 32 -1.12 4.26 -4.30
CA ALA A 32 -2.10 4.29 -5.40
C ALA A 32 -2.98 3.05 -5.42
N ASP A 33 -2.38 1.87 -5.26
CA ASP A 33 -3.10 0.58 -5.19
C ASP A 33 -4.06 0.55 -3.99
N LEU A 34 -3.60 0.96 -2.81
CA LEU A 34 -4.44 1.03 -1.62
C LEU A 34 -5.63 1.99 -1.80
N ALA A 35 -5.45 3.11 -2.50
CA ALA A 35 -6.53 4.04 -2.77
C ALA A 35 -7.61 3.43 -3.69
N GLU A 36 -7.21 2.67 -4.71
CA GLU A 36 -8.15 1.98 -5.61
C GLU A 36 -8.87 0.82 -4.91
N LEU A 37 -8.13 0.00 -4.17
CA LEU A 37 -8.71 -1.09 -3.37
C LEU A 37 -9.68 -0.55 -2.32
N GLY A 38 -9.37 0.60 -1.69
CA GLY A 38 -10.26 1.28 -0.77
C GLY A 38 -11.57 1.72 -1.43
N ARG A 39 -11.50 2.28 -2.66
CA ARG A 39 -12.69 2.63 -3.45
C ARG A 39 -13.53 1.40 -3.79
N LEU A 40 -12.89 0.32 -4.23
CA LEU A 40 -13.59 -0.93 -4.57
C LEU A 40 -14.27 -1.53 -3.33
N ARG A 41 -13.55 -1.58 -2.19
CA ARG A 41 -14.08 -2.04 -0.91
C ARG A 41 -15.28 -1.21 -0.48
N HIS A 42 -15.21 0.11 -0.60
CA HIS A 42 -16.33 1.02 -0.31
C HIS A 42 -17.53 0.74 -1.23
N TYR A 43 -17.32 0.54 -2.53
CA TYR A 43 -18.38 0.18 -3.46
C TYR A 43 -19.06 -1.14 -3.08
N LEU A 44 -18.28 -2.16 -2.71
CA LEU A 44 -18.81 -3.46 -2.30
C LEU A 44 -19.67 -3.35 -1.03
N VAL A 45 -19.32 -2.48 -0.08
CA VAL A 45 -20.08 -2.25 1.15
C VAL A 45 -21.34 -1.42 0.91
N PHE A 46 -21.23 -0.29 0.19
CA PHE A 46 -22.29 0.73 0.14
C PHE A 46 -22.95 0.92 -1.23
N GLY A 47 -22.21 0.71 -2.32
CA GLY A 47 -22.64 1.08 -3.67
C GLY A 47 -23.29 -0.06 -4.46
N ARG A 48 -23.10 -1.30 -4.01
CA ARG A 48 -23.52 -2.48 -4.77
C ARG A 48 -25.02 -2.76 -4.66
N LYS A 49 -25.67 -3.00 -5.80
CA LYS A 49 -27.11 -3.31 -5.91
C LYS A 49 -27.45 -4.76 -6.26
N ASP A 50 -26.51 -5.50 -6.86
CA ASP A 50 -26.73 -6.91 -7.22
C ASP A 50 -26.45 -7.82 -6.01
N GLY A 51 -27.48 -8.48 -5.49
CA GLY A 51 -27.36 -9.40 -4.36
C GLY A 51 -26.93 -10.83 -4.72
N ARG A 52 -26.74 -11.17 -6.00
CA ARG A 52 -26.44 -12.55 -6.43
C ARG A 52 -24.98 -12.95 -6.31
N ALA A 53 -24.03 -12.02 -6.53
CA ALA A 53 -22.62 -12.33 -6.39
C ALA A 53 -22.16 -12.26 -4.93
N ASP A 54 -21.26 -13.14 -4.53
CA ASP A 54 -20.71 -13.18 -3.18
C ASP A 54 -19.82 -11.95 -2.93
N ARG A 55 -20.33 -11.00 -2.13
CA ARG A 55 -19.59 -9.79 -1.74
C ARG A 55 -18.41 -10.14 -0.83
N ASP A 56 -18.62 -11.05 0.10
CA ASP A 56 -17.65 -11.32 1.17
C ASP A 56 -16.43 -12.02 0.57
N LYS A 57 -16.61 -12.85 -0.46
CA LYS A 57 -15.50 -13.39 -1.27
C LYS A 57 -14.60 -12.30 -1.86
N LEU A 58 -15.17 -11.25 -2.44
CA LEU A 58 -14.38 -10.16 -3.03
C LEU A 58 -13.73 -9.27 -1.97
N MET A 59 -14.42 -9.02 -0.86
CA MET A 59 -13.86 -8.30 0.29
C MET A 59 -12.65 -9.03 0.87
N ASN A 60 -12.75 -10.35 1.04
CA ASN A 60 -11.63 -11.16 1.54
C ASN A 60 -10.44 -11.14 0.58
N ALA A 61 -10.67 -11.24 -0.73
CA ALA A 61 -9.59 -11.15 -1.72
C ALA A 61 -8.88 -9.79 -1.71
N ILE A 62 -9.62 -8.70 -1.49
CA ILE A 62 -9.04 -7.37 -1.30
C ILE A 62 -8.18 -7.35 -0.04
N ASP A 63 -8.71 -7.83 1.09
CA ASP A 63 -8.01 -7.85 2.37
C ASP A 63 -6.74 -8.75 2.32
N ASP A 64 -6.79 -9.90 1.64
CA ASP A 64 -5.63 -10.79 1.40
C ASP A 64 -4.53 -10.08 0.60
N TYR A 65 -4.90 -9.40 -0.49
CA TYR A 65 -3.93 -8.68 -1.33
C TYR A 65 -3.31 -7.48 -0.60
N VAL A 66 -4.10 -6.79 0.23
CA VAL A 66 -3.60 -5.72 1.11
C VAL A 66 -2.61 -6.26 2.14
N GLU A 67 -2.87 -7.43 2.71
CA GLU A 67 -1.96 -8.12 3.62
C GLU A 67 -0.63 -8.48 2.92
N GLU A 68 -0.68 -8.99 1.69
CA GLU A 68 0.52 -9.29 0.90
C GLU A 68 1.38 -8.04 0.62
N MET A 69 0.75 -6.90 0.30
CA MET A 69 1.47 -5.67 0.00
C MET A 69 2.03 -4.95 1.24
N THR A 70 1.30 -5.00 2.36
CA THR A 70 1.54 -4.11 3.51
C THR A 70 1.87 -4.82 4.81
N GLY A 71 1.62 -6.13 4.91
CA GLY A 71 1.69 -6.90 6.15
C GLY A 71 0.53 -6.63 7.11
N ASP A 72 -0.48 -5.84 6.71
CA ASP A 72 -1.62 -5.47 7.53
C ASP A 72 -2.93 -5.68 6.76
N ARG A 73 -3.57 -6.83 6.97
CA ARG A 73 -4.88 -7.18 6.39
C ARG A 73 -5.96 -6.15 6.66
N THR A 74 -5.86 -5.42 7.77
CA THR A 74 -6.88 -4.49 8.25
C THR A 74 -6.68 -3.07 7.74
N LYS A 75 -5.66 -2.83 6.90
CA LYS A 75 -5.29 -1.48 6.44
C LYS A 75 -6.43 -0.67 5.82
N LEU A 76 -7.38 -1.36 5.18
CA LEU A 76 -8.55 -0.76 4.52
C LEU A 76 -9.85 -0.89 5.34
N HIS A 77 -9.77 -1.45 6.54
CA HIS A 77 -10.92 -1.51 7.44
C HIS A 77 -11.20 -0.09 7.91
N ALA A 78 -12.48 0.28 7.96
CA ALA A 78 -12.84 1.57 8.52
C ALA A 78 -12.31 1.63 9.95
N GLN A 79 -11.54 2.66 10.29
CA GLN A 79 -11.29 2.98 11.69
C GLN A 79 -12.66 3.16 12.34
N GLY A 80 -12.98 2.26 13.28
CA GLY A 80 -14.33 2.13 13.81
C GLY A 80 -14.88 3.50 14.21
N SER A 81 -16.08 3.80 13.75
CA SER A 81 -16.94 4.72 14.48
C SER A 81 -17.01 4.17 15.91
N SER A 82 -16.44 4.88 16.88
CA SER A 82 -16.80 4.67 18.27
C SER A 82 -18.31 4.90 18.34
N ILE A 83 -19.09 3.82 18.35
CA ILE A 83 -20.49 3.91 18.75
C ILE A 83 -20.41 4.26 20.23
N GLY A 84 -20.75 5.51 20.54
CA GLY A 84 -20.71 6.07 21.89
C GLY A 84 -21.45 5.19 22.88
N ALA A 85 -20.83 5.00 24.04
CA ALA A 85 -21.46 4.58 25.28
C ALA A 85 -21.73 5.82 26.13
#